data_AF-A0A974E329-F1
#
_entry.id   AF-A0A974E329-F1
#
_cell.length_a   1.000
_cell.length_b   1.000
_cell.length_c   1.000
_cell.angle_alpha   90.00
_cell.angle_beta   90.00
_cell.angle_gamma   90.00
#
_symmetry.space_group_name_H-M   'P 1'
#
loop_
_entity.id
_entity.type
_entity.pdbx_description
1 polymer ?
#
loop_
_entity_poly.entity_id
_entity_poly.type
_entity_poly.pdbx_seq_one_letter_code
_entity_poly.pdbx_strand_id
1 'polypeptide(L)'
;MVYVGQTIRPVKSCIKEHRVSRHFQEAKHALCQLRWAVLEVVRTPTRGGDIKGLLFQKEAEWIKKLDCLQPKGLNDSWNIKCFL
;
A
#
# COMPACT_ATOMS: atom_id res chain seq x y z
N MET A 1 -7.37 10.64 5.19
CA MET A 1 -6.88 9.28 5.54
C MET A 1 -5.92 8.82 4.46
N VAL A 2 -4.92 8.01 4.82
CA VAL A 2 -3.87 7.52 3.90
C VAL A 2 -3.96 5.99 3.82
N TYR A 3 -3.69 5.44 2.65
CA TYR A 3 -3.53 4.01 2.39
C TYR A 3 -2.14 3.77 1.83
N VAL A 4 -1.43 2.78 2.37
CA VAL A 4 -0.16 2.29 1.84
C VAL A 4 -0.41 0.91 1.24
N GLY A 5 0.15 0.67 0.06
CA GLY A 5 0.11 -0.64 -0.59
C GLY A 5 1.31 -0.80 -1.52
N GLN A 6 1.53 -2.03 -1.95
CA GLN A 6 2.59 -2.45 -2.85
C GLN A 6 2.02 -2.89 -4.19
N THR A 7 2.76 -2.65 -5.27
CA THR A 7 2.41 -3.16 -6.59
C THR A 7 3.65 -3.35 -7.46
N ILE A 8 3.68 -4.46 -8.18
CA ILE A 8 4.58 -4.68 -9.32
C ILE A 8 3.94 -4.28 -10.66
N ARG A 9 2.61 -4.06 -10.64
CA ARG A 9 1.78 -3.64 -11.77
C ARG A 9 1.58 -2.12 -11.77
N PRO A 10 1.12 -1.49 -12.86
CA PRO A 10 0.80 -0.08 -12.89
C PRO A 10 -0.14 0.34 -11.74
N VAL A 11 0.15 1.45 -11.06
CA VAL A 11 -0.58 1.91 -9.86
C VAL A 11 -2.08 2.07 -10.13
N LYS A 12 -2.46 2.54 -11.33
CA LYS A 12 -3.85 2.77 -11.73
C LYS A 12 -4.71 1.50 -11.70
N SER A 13 -4.16 0.32 -11.99
CA SER A 13 -4.92 -0.94 -11.93
C SER A 13 -5.17 -1.37 -10.50
N CYS A 14 -4.17 -1.23 -9.61
CA CYS A 14 -4.34 -1.58 -8.20
C CYS A 14 -5.36 -0.68 -7.49
N ILE A 15 -5.40 0.62 -7.76
CA ILE A 15 -6.36 1.55 -7.12
C ILE A 15 -7.82 1.07 -7.28
N LYS A 16 -8.18 0.54 -8.45
CA LYS A 16 -9.54 0.05 -8.74
C LYS A 16 -9.91 -1.21 -7.95
N GLU A 17 -8.93 -2.01 -7.55
CA GLU A 17 -9.12 -3.33 -6.94
C GLU A 17 -9.08 -3.28 -5.39
N HIS A 18 -8.64 -2.17 -4.78
CA HIS A 18 -8.29 -2.11 -3.36
C HIS A 18 -9.34 -1.41 -2.47
N ARG A 19 -9.12 -1.51 -1.15
CA ARG A 19 -9.90 -0.87 -0.07
C ARG A 19 -10.18 0.62 -0.27
N VAL A 20 -9.28 1.33 -0.97
CA VAL A 20 -9.48 2.72 -1.37
C VAL A 20 -10.81 2.89 -2.13
N SER A 21 -11.16 1.96 -3.02
CA SER A 21 -12.43 2.00 -3.76
C SER A 21 -13.64 1.84 -2.84
N ARG A 22 -13.59 0.94 -1.85
CA ARG A 22 -14.68 0.73 -0.88
C ARG A 22 -14.88 1.97 -0.02
N HIS A 23 -13.80 2.53 0.52
CA HIS A 23 -13.88 3.73 1.33
C HIS A 23 -14.44 4.92 0.54
N PHE A 24 -14.03 5.10 -0.72
CA PHE A 24 -14.59 6.16 -1.58
C PHE A 24 -16.09 6.00 -1.78
N GLN A 25 -16.60 4.77 -1.87
CA GLN A 25 -18.02 4.48 -1.97
C GLN A 25 -18.76 4.81 -0.67
N GLU A 26 -18.26 4.35 0.48
CA GLU A 26 -18.88 4.54 1.80
C GLU A 26 -18.88 6.02 2.23
N ALA A 27 -17.77 6.72 2.00
CA ALA A 27 -17.59 8.13 2.35
C ALA A 27 -18.07 9.10 1.25
N LYS A 28 -18.63 8.59 0.14
CA LYS A 28 -19.11 9.36 -1.02
C LYS A 28 -18.06 10.32 -1.59
N HIS A 29 -16.79 9.91 -1.64
CA HIS A 29 -15.71 10.68 -2.24
C HIS A 29 -15.72 10.56 -3.77
N ALA A 30 -15.40 11.66 -4.45
CA ALA A 30 -15.21 11.67 -5.90
C ALA A 30 -13.80 11.16 -6.26
N LEU A 31 -13.68 10.39 -7.34
CA LEU A 31 -12.39 9.87 -7.81
C LEU A 31 -11.36 10.97 -8.10
N CYS A 32 -11.80 12.18 -8.48
CA CYS A 32 -10.92 13.33 -8.70
C CYS A 32 -10.21 13.82 -7.41
N GLN A 33 -10.72 13.46 -6.23
CA GLN A 33 -10.11 13.77 -4.93
C GLN A 33 -8.98 12.79 -4.59
N LEU A 34 -8.89 11.66 -5.31
CA LEU A 34 -7.80 10.72 -5.09
C LEU A 34 -6.46 11.36 -5.50
N ARG A 35 -5.50 11.26 -4.59
CA ARG A 35 -4.09 11.61 -4.81
C ARG A 35 -3.26 10.38 -4.47
N TRP A 36 -2.26 10.10 -5.28
CA TRP A 36 -1.31 9.02 -5.06
C TRP A 36 0.09 9.54 -5.35
N ALA A 37 1.06 8.96 -4.65
CA ALA A 37 2.48 9.21 -4.86
C ALA A 37 3.24 7.89 -4.67
N VAL A 38 4.38 7.76 -5.34
CA VAL A 38 5.29 6.63 -5.11
C VAL A 38 6.13 6.95 -3.88
N LEU A 39 6.07 6.10 -2.85
CA LEU A 39 6.88 6.25 -1.64
C LEU A 39 8.30 5.71 -1.85
N GLU A 40 8.43 4.54 -2.47
CA GLU A 40 9.71 3.88 -2.68
C GLU A 40 9.64 2.96 -3.91
N VAL A 41 10.69 2.98 -4.73
CA VAL A 41 10.90 2.00 -5.81
C VAL A 41 11.89 0.97 -5.30
N VAL A 42 11.38 -0.21 -4.95
CA VAL A 42 12.21 -1.31 -4.44
C VAL A 42 13.01 -1.92 -5.59
N ARG A 43 14.34 -1.81 -5.50
CA ARG A 43 15.25 -2.41 -6.49
C ARG A 43 15.28 -3.92 -6.31
N THR A 44 15.14 -4.65 -7.40
CA THR A 44 15.25 -6.11 -7.41
C THR A 44 16.70 -6.53 -7.19
N PRO A 45 16.99 -7.48 -6.27
CA PRO A 45 18.34 -8.01 -6.09
C PRO A 45 18.88 -8.64 -7.38
N THR A 46 20.15 -8.40 -7.69
CA THR A 46 20.79 -8.80 -8.96
C THR A 46 20.83 -10.32 -9.19
N ARG A 47 20.69 -11.14 -8.14
CA ARG A 47 20.81 -12.60 -8.18
C ARG A 47 19.47 -13.34 -8.05
N GLY A 48 18.35 -12.64 -8.14
CA GLY A 48 17.07 -13.19 -7.75
C GLY A 48 16.96 -13.30 -6.23
N GLY A 49 15.76 -13.07 -5.72
CA GLY A 49 15.44 -13.10 -4.30
C GLY A 49 13.92 -12.99 -4.13
N ASP A 50 13.44 -13.15 -2.90
CA ASP A 50 12.01 -12.98 -2.62
C ASP A 50 11.60 -11.51 -2.67
N ILE A 51 11.34 -11.01 -3.87
CA ILE A 51 10.87 -9.65 -4.14
C ILE A 51 9.53 -9.41 -3.44
N LYS A 52 8.67 -10.44 -3.33
CA LYS A 52 7.38 -10.29 -2.65
C LYS A 52 7.59 -10.06 -1.16
N GLY A 53 8.43 -10.87 -0.51
CA GLY A 53 8.84 -10.66 0.87
C GLY A 53 9.40 -9.26 1.11
N LEU A 54 10.30 -8.79 0.25
CA LEU A 54 10.87 -7.45 0.34
C LEU A 54 9.81 -6.35 0.18
N LEU A 55 8.90 -6.48 -0.77
CA LEU A 55 7.79 -5.53 -0.96
C LEU A 55 6.87 -5.49 0.25
N PHE A 56 6.56 -6.64 0.86
CA PHE A 56 5.75 -6.68 2.08
C PHE A 56 6.47 -6.05 3.28
N GLN A 57 7.78 -6.30 3.45
CA GLN A 57 8.56 -5.65 4.51
C GLN A 57 8.53 -4.12 4.35
N LYS A 58 8.73 -3.64 3.12
CA LYS A 58 8.68 -2.20 2.81
C LYS A 58 7.29 -1.60 3.00
N GLU A 59 6.24 -2.30 2.59
CA GLU A 59 4.87 -1.88 2.87
C GLU A 59 4.62 -1.75 4.38
N ALA A 60 5.01 -2.76 5.17
CA ALA A 60 4.84 -2.76 6.61
C ALA A 60 5.63 -1.61 7.29
N GLU A 61 6.86 -1.35 6.84
CA GLU A 61 7.64 -0.20 7.31
C GLU A 61 6.92 1.13 7.05
N TRP A 62 6.38 1.33 5.85
CA TRP A 62 5.70 2.55 5.48
C TRP A 62 4.36 2.71 6.20
N ILE A 63 3.59 1.63 6.39
CA ILE A 63 2.36 1.65 7.21
C ILE A 63 2.68 2.12 8.62
N LYS A 64 3.77 1.62 9.22
CA LYS A 64 4.21 2.03 10.56
C LYS A 64 4.70 3.48 10.59
N LYS A 65 5.55 3.89 9.63
CA LYS A 65 6.12 5.24 9.56
C LYS A 65 5.07 6.32 9.37
N LEU A 66 4.03 6.04 8.58
CA LEU A 66 2.96 6.99 8.27
C LEU A 66 1.71 6.83 9.14
N ASP A 67 1.74 5.93 10.12
CA ASP A 67 0.61 5.62 11.01
C ASP A 67 -0.72 5.40 10.25
N CYS A 68 -0.67 4.59 9.19
CA CYS A 68 -1.78 4.41 8.24
C CYS A 68 -2.78 3.32 8.67
N LEU A 69 -2.68 2.80 9.89
CA LEU A 69 -3.62 1.80 10.40
C LEU A 69 -4.95 2.45 10.81
N GLN A 70 -6.05 1.70 10.71
CA GLN A 70 -7.32 2.13 11.28
C GLN A 70 -7.18 2.38 12.79
N PRO A 71 -7.84 3.42 13.35
CA PRO A 71 -8.81 4.30 12.69
C PRO A 71 -8.22 5.52 11.95
N LYS A 72 -6.90 5.76 12.06
CA LYS A 72 -6.28 6.99 11.51
C LYS A 72 -6.04 6.93 10.00
N GLY A 73 -5.76 5.73 9.48
CA GLY A 73 -5.61 5.47 8.05
C GLY A 73 -6.57 4.38 7.54
N LEU A 74 -6.28 3.87 6.35
CA LEU A 74 -7.13 2.92 5.62
C LEU A 74 -6.58 1.48 5.61
N ASN A 75 -5.41 1.24 6.20
CA ASN A 75 -4.86 -0.11 6.32
C ASN A 75 -5.49 -0.84 7.52
N ASP A 76 -6.01 -2.04 7.28
CA ASP A 76 -6.61 -2.88 8.34
C ASP A 76 -5.55 -3.47 9.27
N SER A 77 -4.41 -3.88 8.69
CA SER A 77 -3.28 -4.45 9.39
C SER A 77 -2.00 -4.28 8.57
N TRP A 78 -0.88 -4.63 9.19
CA TRP A 78 0.44 -4.71 8.57
C TRP A 78 0.97 -6.13 8.83
N ASN A 79 1.54 -6.76 7.80
CA ASN A 79 1.97 -8.14 7.90
C ASN A 79 3.41 -8.24 8.44
N ILE A 80 3.55 -8.58 9.71
CA ILE A 80 4.86 -8.76 10.35
C ILE A 80 5.49 -10.12 9.99
N LYS A 81 4.70 -11.09 9.47
CA LYS A 81 5.24 -12.40 9.05
C LYS A 81 6.28 -12.28 7.94
N CYS A 82 6.32 -11.14 7.26
CA CYS A 82 7.29 -10.88 6.20
C CYS A 82 8.71 -10.66 6.74
N PHE A 83 8.89 -10.57 8.06
CA PHE A 83 10.20 -10.49 8.75
C PHE A 83 10.64 -11.81 9.40
N LEU A 84 9.85 -12.88 9.27
CA LEU A 84 10.12 -14.22 9.81
C LEU A 84 10.45 -15.19 8.68
#